data_AF-A0A2M6XZT9-F1
#
_entry.id   AF-A0A2M6XZT9-F1
#
_cell.length_a   1.000
_cell.length_b   1.000
_cell.length_c   1.000
_cell.angle_alpha   90.00
_cell.angle_beta   90.00
_cell.angle_gamma   90.00
#
_symmetry.space_group_name_H-M   'P 1'
#
loop_
_entity.id
_entity.type
_entity.pdbx_description
1 polymer ?
#
loop_
_entity_poly.entity_id
_entity_poly.type
_entity_poly.pdbx_seq_one_letter_code
_entity_poly.pdbx_strand_id
1 'polypeptide(L)' 'LDEANVERFVRLLREFSGTTQFLVITHNKRTMEAADVLYGVTMEELGVSKIISVDLKKASAMAENGGKVKAQVGA' A
#
# COMPACT_ATOMS: atom_id res chain seq x y z
N LEU A 1 3.99 -7.60 -14.67
CA LEU A 1 3.04 -8.74 -14.67
C LEU A 1 1.78 -8.26 -15.36
N ASP A 2 1.24 -9.06 -16.28
CA ASP A 2 -0.11 -8.82 -16.78
C ASP A 2 -1.15 -8.96 -15.65
N GLU A 3 -2.38 -8.55 -15.92
CA GLU A 3 -3.44 -8.49 -14.91
C GLU A 3 -3.72 -9.84 -14.25
N ALA A 4 -3.78 -10.92 -15.04
CA ALA A 4 -4.03 -12.27 -14.54
C ALA A 4 -2.89 -12.76 -13.61
N ASN A 5 -1.65 -12.45 -13.96
CA ASN A 5 -0.49 -12.82 -13.15
C ASN A 5 -0.36 -11.97 -11.90
N VAL A 6 -0.77 -10.70 -11.91
CA VAL A 6 -0.85 -9.88 -10.69
C VAL A 6 -1.87 -10.44 -9.72
N GLU A 7 -3.04 -10.87 -10.22
CA GLU A 7 -4.08 -11.45 -9.36
C GLU A 7 -3.58 -12.74 -8.67
N ARG A 8 -2.93 -13.63 -9.43
CA ARG A 8 -2.33 -14.85 -8.87
C ARG A 8 -1.27 -14.54 -7.83
N PHE A 9 -0.39 -13.58 -8.12
CA PHE A 9 0.65 -13.13 -7.20
C PHE A 9 0.06 -12.59 -5.88
N VAL A 10 -0.95 -11.73 -5.97
CA VAL A 10 -1.64 -11.17 -4.81
C VAL A 10 -2.32 -12.25 -3.98
N ARG A 11 -2.98 -13.22 -4.61
CA ARG A 11 -3.63 -14.35 -3.91
C ARG A 11 -2.62 -15.15 -3.09
N LEU A 12 -1.46 -15.46 -3.68
CA LEU A 12 -0.39 -16.18 -2.99
C LEU A 12 0.14 -15.41 -1.78
N LEU A 13 0.38 -14.10 -1.93
CA LEU A 13 0.83 -13.25 -0.83
C LEU A 13 -0.19 -13.23 0.32
N ARG A 14 -1.49 -13.14 0.01
CA ARG A 14 -2.55 -13.16 1.02
C ARG A 14 -2.59 -14.48 1.77
N GLU A 15 -2.47 -15.61 1.07
CA GLU A 15 -2.47 -16.94 1.70
C GLU A 15 -1.36 -17.10 2.73
N PHE A 16 -0.15 -16.61 2.43
CA PHE A 16 0.98 -16.70 3.35
C PHE A 16 1.05 -15.54 4.37
N SER A 17 0.33 -14.44 4.17
CA SER A 17 0.39 -13.27 5.05
C SER A 17 -0.03 -13.57 6.50
N GLY A 18 -0.81 -14.63 6.74
CA GLY A 18 -1.22 -15.04 8.08
C GLY A 18 -0.09 -15.64 8.93
N THR A 19 1.00 -16.11 8.30
CA THR A 19 2.13 -16.74 8.99
C THR A 19 3.45 -16.01 8.76
N THR A 20 3.56 -15.25 7.67
CA THR A 20 4.78 -14.53 7.29
C THR A 20 4.45 -13.07 6.97
N GLN A 21 5.22 -12.13 7.53
CA GLN A 21 5.10 -10.73 7.17
C GLN A 21 5.78 -10.46 5.82
N PHE A 22 5.02 -9.93 4.87
CA PHE A 22 5.53 -9.55 3.56
C PHE A 22 5.75 -8.04 3.46
N LEU A 23 6.93 -7.65 2.97
CA LEU A 23 7.23 -6.31 2.51
C LEU A 23 7.35 -6.33 0.98
N VAL A 24 6.47 -5.61 0.29
CA VAL A 24 6.41 -5.62 -1.18
C VAL A 24 6.63 -4.20 -1.69
N ILE A 25 7.66 -4.02 -2.51
CA ILE A 25 7.92 -2.77 -3.24
C ILE A 25 7.28 -2.88 -4.61
N THR A 26 6.28 -2.04 -4.89
CA THR A 26 5.51 -2.10 -6.14
C THR A 26 4.99 -0.73 -6.56
N HIS A 27 4.85 -0.53 -7.87
CA HIS A 27 4.08 0.56 -8.48
C HIS A 27 2.79 0.06 -9.13
N ASN A 28 2.46 -1.23 -8.99
CA ASN A 28 1.28 -1.83 -9.59
C ASN A 28 0.04 -1.57 -8.71
N LYS A 29 -0.96 -0.89 -9.28
CA LYS A 29 -2.19 -0.50 -8.58
C LYS A 29 -2.94 -1.69 -7.97
N ARG A 30 -3.08 -2.80 -8.70
CA ARG A 30 -3.78 -4.01 -8.21
C ARG A 30 -3.06 -4.63 -7.02
N THR A 31 -1.72 -4.61 -7.02
CA THR A 31 -0.92 -5.06 -5.87
C THR A 31 -1.08 -4.12 -4.69
N MET A 32 -1.05 -2.80 -4.92
CA MET A 32 -1.25 -1.79 -3.88
C MET A 32 -2.64 -1.91 -3.23
N GLU A 33 -3.70 -2.08 -4.01
CA GLU A 33 -5.08 -2.28 -3.56
C GLU A 33 -5.24 -3.49 -2.65
N ALA A 34 -4.38 -4.50 -2.80
CA ALA A 34 -4.44 -5.72 -2.01
C ALA A 34 -3.64 -5.66 -0.70
N ALA A 35 -2.83 -4.64 -0.48
CA ALA A 35 -2.04 -4.47 0.72
C ALA A 35 -2.90 -3.97 1.90
N ASP A 36 -2.53 -4.33 3.13
CA ASP A 36 -3.18 -3.79 4.33
C ASP A 36 -2.76 -2.34 4.61
N VAL A 37 -1.47 -2.03 4.43
CA VAL A 37 -0.87 -0.72 4.65
C VAL A 37 0.02 -0.37 3.47
N LEU A 38 -0.04 0.88 3.02
CA LEU A 38 0.85 1.42 2.00
C LEU A 38 1.83 2.42 2.63
N TYR A 39 3.11 2.23 2.32
CA TYR A 39 4.15 3.21 2.59
C TYR A 39 4.55 3.87 1.28
N GLY A 40 4.20 5.15 1.13
CA GLY A 40 4.70 5.97 0.04
C GLY A 40 6.09 6.50 0.39
N VAL A 41 7.03 6.37 -0.54
CA VAL A 41 8.35 6.99 -0.43
C VAL A 41 8.40 8.13 -1.43
N THR A 42 8.68 9.33 -0.95
CA THR A 42 8.77 10.55 -1.76
C THR A 42 10.14 11.20 -1.56
N MET A 43 10.57 12.03 -2.51
CA MET A 43 11.76 12.87 -2.37
C MET A 43 11.31 14.32 -2.52
N GLU A 44 11.21 15.03 -1.40
CA GLU A 44 10.94 16.49 -1.39
C GLU A 44 12.23 17.26 -1.74
N GLU A 45 13.37 16.78 -1.20
CA GLU A 45 14.70 17.30 -1.49
C GLU A 45 15.53 16.24 -2.24
N LEU A 46 16.45 16.71 -3.10
CA LEU A 46 17.26 15.81 -3.92
C LEU A 46 18.13 14.91 -3.01
N GLY A 47 17.89 13.60 -3.08
CA GLY A 47 18.66 12.61 -2.32
C GLY A 47 18.18 12.39 -0.88
N VAL A 48 17.13 13.07 -0.42
CA VAL A 48 16.52 12.83 0.90
C VAL A 48 15.13 12.24 0.71
N SER A 49 14.97 10.97 1.05
CA SER A 49 13.68 10.28 1.01
C SER A 49 12.88 10.52 2.28
N LYS A 50 11.57 10.67 2.11
CA LYS A 50 10.59 10.84 3.18
C LYS A 50 9.48 9.82 3.03
N ILE A 51 9.10 9.20 4.15
CA ILE A 51 8.11 8.14 4.18
C ILE A 51 6.76 8.72 4.62
N ILE A 52 5.73 8.39 3.86
CA ILE A 52 4.33 8.65 4.20
C ILE A 52 3.63 7.30 4.37
N SER A 53 2.81 7.16 5.42
CA SER A 53 2.02 5.95 5.65
C SER A 53 0.54 6.23 5.40
N VAL A 54 -0.10 5.27 4.73
CA VAL A 54 -1.54 5.27 4.45
C VAL A 54 -2.10 3.91 4.82
N ASP A 55 -3.03 3.91 5.78
CA ASP A 55 -3.85 2.75 6.08
C ASP A 55 -5.02 2.69 5.06
N LEU A 56 -4.98 1.69 4.18
CA LEU A 56 -5.97 1.54 3.11
C LEU A 56 -7.34 1.14 3.63
N LYS A 57 -7.41 0.35 4.72
CA LYS A 57 -8.69 -0.04 5.33
C LYS A 57 -9.40 1.19 5.90
N LYS A 58 -8.64 2.06 6.55
CA LYS A 58 -9.15 3.33 7.08
C LYS A 58 -9.49 4.33 5.98
N ALA A 59 -8.69 4.38 4.92
CA ALA A 59 -8.94 5.26 3.77
C ALA A 59 -10.24 4.89 3.03
N SER A 60 -10.50 3.58 2.81
CA SER A 60 -11.73 3.10 2.17
C SER A 60 -12.98 3.47 2.98
N ALA A 61 -12.96 3.27 4.30
CA ALA A 61 -14.09 3.61 5.18
C ALA A 61 -14.35 5.13 5.31
N MET A 62 -13.33 5.96 5.08
CA MET A 62 -13.46 7.43 5.12
C MET A 62 -13.86 8.04 3.77
N ALA A 63 -13.51 7.39 2.65
CA ALA A 63 -13.92 7.80 1.31
C ALA A 63 -15.45 7.72 1.13
N GLU A 64 -16.09 6.72 1.75
CA GLU A 64 -17.55 6.59 1.78
C GLU A 64 -18.23 7.72 2.59
N ASN A 65 -17.51 8.40 3.47
CA ASN A 65 -18.01 9.45 4.36
C ASN A 65 -17.56 10.88 3.96
N GLY A 66 -16.92 11.06 2.79
CA GLY A 66 -16.48 12.37 2.29
C GLY A 66 -15.35 13.05 3.10
N GLY A 67 -14.68 12.30 3.99
CA GLY A 67 -13.62 12.82 4.85
C GLY A 67 -12.24 12.81 4.17
N LYS A 68 -11.39 13.82 4.47
CA LYS A 68 -10.01 13.86 3.96
C LYS A 68 -9.15 12.77 4.61
N VAL A 69 -8.55 11.89 3.81
CA VAL A 69 -7.57 10.89 4.27
C VAL A 69 -6.31 11.62 4.75
N LYS A 70 -5.98 11.51 6.05
CA LYS A 70 -4.72 12.02 6.59
C LYS A 70 -3.63 10.97 6.37
N ALA A 71 -2.73 11.21 5.41
CA ALA A 71 -1.43 10.54 5.40
C ALA A 71 -0.64 11.04 6.62
N GLN A 72 -0.15 10.11 7.45
CA GLN A 72 0.77 10.46 8.52
C GLN A 72 2.20 10.34 7.98
N VAL A 73 3.01 11.35 8.26
CA VAL A 73 4.46 11.26 8.01
C VAL A 73 5.01 10.26 9.02
N GLY A 74 5.65 9.21 8.52
CA GLY A 74 6.42 8.31 9.38
C GLY A 74 7.60 9.11 9.91
N ALA A 75 7.65 9.28 11.24
CA ALA A 75 8.79 9.90 11.93
C ALA A 75 10.03 9.00 11.84
#